data_AF-A0A559TUV2-F1
#
_entry.id   AF-A0A559TUV2-F1
#
_cell.length_a   1.000
_cell.length_b   1.000
_cell.length_c   1.000
_cell.angle_alpha   90.00
_cell.angle_beta   90.00
_cell.angle_gamma   90.00
#
_symmetry.space_group_name_H-M   'P 1'
#
loop_
_entity.id
_entity.type
_entity.pdbx_description
1 polymer ?
#
loop_
_entity_poly.entity_id
_entity_poly.type
_entity_poly.pdbx_seq_one_letter_code
_entity_poly.pdbx_strand_id
1 'polypeptide(L)'
;MSTPPQPPPPADQPVPQPGQPAPQSAVPPQPTAYPYPNPQSPPSGNFYAQPTLVGQAPPPQAGVPGNPYAQPPQYGPVPAPPPGGGGGAGRAVLWLAVGAVVASAAWAAGVFLLGGMSDSADLRGYSAPSNMCSRADYSSFKDEYPESDSSSTHTSLKDKALDESYCSLNLKKTGSSYADAYLSVQVDLHRKTDPGPEFTATWKNYGDSHTGYDVSPVKGIGDEAYLVSQDTTSGSTSGSRYATLAVRDGWVTYTMSYSAYLSSYNQDKNPPALTDVSDWLKTDTKATLEQLKD
;
A
#
# COMPACT_ATOMS: atom_id res chain seq x y z
N MET A 1 -64.58 -7.45 -21.66
CA MET A 1 -63.65 -7.11 -20.56
C MET A 1 -63.45 -8.40 -19.79
N SER A 2 -62.33 -9.08 -20.02
CA SER A 2 -62.08 -10.42 -19.47
C SER A 2 -61.10 -10.29 -18.30
N THR A 3 -61.51 -10.77 -17.13
CA THR A 3 -60.70 -10.87 -15.93
C THR A 3 -59.57 -11.90 -16.12
N PRO A 4 -58.34 -11.63 -15.64
CA PRO A 4 -57.28 -12.63 -15.67
C PRO A 4 -57.51 -13.74 -14.62
N PRO A 5 -57.06 -14.98 -14.89
CA PRO A 5 -57.25 -16.11 -13.98
C PRO A 5 -56.39 -15.98 -12.72
N GLN A 6 -56.97 -16.39 -11.60
CA GLN A 6 -56.35 -16.40 -10.27
C GLN A 6 -55.28 -17.52 -10.17
N PRO A 7 -54.11 -17.28 -9.56
CA PRO A 7 -53.08 -18.30 -9.40
C PRO A 7 -53.53 -19.43 -8.44
N PRO A 8 -53.04 -20.66 -8.62
CA PRO A 8 -53.40 -21.80 -7.77
C PRO A 8 -52.88 -21.64 -6.33
N PRO A 9 -53.57 -22.24 -5.34
CA PRO A 9 -53.12 -22.21 -3.96
C PRO A 9 -51.79 -22.98 -3.78
N PRO A 10 -50.95 -22.59 -2.80
CA PRO A 10 -49.71 -23.30 -2.49
C PRO A 10 -49.99 -24.77 -2.12
N ALA A 11 -49.17 -25.68 -2.63
CA ALA A 11 -49.22 -27.09 -2.24
C ALA A 11 -48.90 -27.26 -0.75
N ASP A 12 -49.67 -28.11 -0.08
CA ASP A 12 -49.52 -28.47 1.33
C ASP A 12 -48.08 -28.92 1.64
N GLN A 13 -47.41 -28.21 2.56
CA GLN A 13 -46.15 -28.68 3.12
C GLN A 13 -46.41 -29.88 4.06
N PRO A 14 -45.61 -30.95 3.98
CA PRO A 14 -45.73 -32.08 4.90
C PRO A 14 -45.48 -31.64 6.34
N VAL A 15 -46.40 -31.99 7.24
CA VAL A 15 -46.24 -31.82 8.68
C VAL A 15 -45.08 -32.70 9.18
N PRO A 16 -44.10 -32.18 9.95
CA PRO A 16 -43.02 -32.99 10.49
C PRO A 16 -43.52 -34.03 11.49
N GLN A 17 -43.11 -35.29 11.32
CA GLN A 17 -43.33 -36.34 12.32
C GLN A 17 -42.49 -36.07 13.57
N PRO A 18 -43.02 -36.22 14.80
CA PRO A 18 -42.23 -36.09 16.01
C PRO A 18 -41.30 -37.29 16.16
N GLY A 19 -39.97 -37.08 16.07
CA GLY A 19 -38.98 -38.10 16.40
C GLY A 19 -37.76 -38.23 15.48
N GLN A 20 -37.65 -37.45 14.39
CA GLN A 20 -36.43 -37.43 13.59
C GLN A 20 -35.46 -36.33 14.05
N PRO A 21 -34.15 -36.62 14.22
CA PRO A 21 -33.14 -35.58 14.41
C PRO A 21 -33.15 -34.63 13.21
N ALA A 22 -33.18 -33.32 13.49
CA ALA A 22 -33.15 -32.31 12.45
C ALA A 22 -31.89 -32.49 11.58
N PRO A 23 -32.00 -32.43 10.23
CA PRO A 23 -30.82 -32.35 9.39
C PRO A 23 -30.06 -31.07 9.76
N GLN A 24 -28.79 -31.22 10.16
CA GLN A 24 -27.90 -30.09 10.40
C GLN A 24 -27.89 -29.21 9.16
N SER A 25 -28.39 -27.98 9.32
CA SER A 25 -28.30 -26.97 8.29
C SER A 25 -26.83 -26.77 7.96
N ALA A 26 -26.45 -27.09 6.71
CA ALA A 26 -25.14 -26.75 6.20
C ALA A 26 -24.98 -25.23 6.33
N VAL A 27 -23.99 -24.81 7.12
CA VAL A 27 -23.57 -23.41 7.22
C VAL A 27 -23.15 -22.97 5.82
N PRO A 28 -23.80 -21.99 5.19
CA PRO A 28 -23.30 -21.46 3.93
C PRO A 28 -21.90 -20.88 4.18
N PRO A 29 -20.93 -21.11 3.28
CA PRO A 29 -19.59 -20.55 3.44
C PRO A 29 -19.72 -19.03 3.58
N GLN A 30 -19.18 -18.49 4.68
CA GLN A 30 -19.12 -17.04 4.85
C GLN A 30 -18.37 -16.43 3.67
N PRO A 31 -18.89 -15.34 3.06
CA PRO A 31 -18.10 -14.59 2.11
C PRO A 31 -16.86 -14.07 2.83
N THR A 32 -15.70 -14.49 2.33
CA THR A 32 -14.39 -13.98 2.74
C THR A 32 -14.40 -12.46 2.65
N ALA A 33 -14.20 -11.79 3.79
CA ALA A 33 -13.95 -10.37 3.84
C ALA A 33 -12.78 -10.03 2.89
N TYR A 34 -12.99 -9.06 2.00
CA TYR A 34 -11.93 -8.54 1.14
C TYR A 34 -10.78 -8.03 2.01
N PRO A 35 -9.52 -8.37 1.68
CA PRO A 35 -8.39 -7.90 2.45
C PRO A 35 -8.22 -6.39 2.22
N TYR A 36 -8.35 -5.61 3.30
CA TYR A 36 -7.65 -4.34 3.39
C TYR A 36 -6.16 -4.59 3.10
N PRO A 37 -5.46 -3.70 2.39
CA PRO A 37 -4.01 -3.74 2.32
C PRO A 37 -3.46 -3.35 3.68
N ASN A 38 -3.41 -4.32 4.60
CA ASN A 38 -2.55 -4.26 5.75
C ASN A 38 -1.11 -4.35 5.20
N PRO A 39 -0.15 -3.53 5.66
CA PRO A 39 1.25 -3.72 5.29
C PRO A 39 1.64 -5.14 5.68
N GLN A 40 1.83 -6.01 4.69
CA GLN A 40 2.27 -7.36 4.92
C GLN A 40 3.65 -7.27 5.57
N SER A 41 3.70 -7.59 6.86
CA SER A 41 4.90 -8.18 7.44
C SER A 41 5.35 -9.28 6.49
N PRO A 42 6.58 -9.24 5.96
CA PRO A 42 7.05 -10.24 5.02
C PRO A 42 6.90 -11.63 5.68
N PRO A 43 6.58 -12.68 4.90
CA PRO A 43 6.55 -14.03 5.42
C PRO A 43 7.87 -14.33 6.12
N SER A 44 7.82 -15.08 7.21
CA SER A 44 8.99 -15.57 7.95
C SER A 44 9.81 -16.54 7.08
N GLY A 45 10.46 -16.02 6.05
CA GLY A 45 11.59 -16.63 5.40
C GLY A 45 12.78 -16.41 6.31
N ASN A 46 13.49 -17.48 6.64
CA ASN A 46 14.75 -17.43 7.36
C ASN A 46 15.78 -16.63 6.56
N PHE A 47 15.76 -15.31 6.69
CA PHE A 47 16.84 -14.44 6.27
C PHE A 47 17.90 -14.40 7.37
N TYR A 48 18.65 -15.49 7.51
CA TYR A 48 19.98 -15.40 8.10
C TYR A 48 20.96 -15.07 6.98
N ALA A 49 20.94 -13.82 6.51
CA ALA A 49 22.15 -13.24 5.94
C ALA A 49 23.02 -12.82 7.12
N GLN A 50 23.77 -13.77 7.69
CA GLN A 50 24.88 -13.37 8.56
C GLN A 50 25.90 -12.62 7.71
N PRO A 51 26.47 -11.50 8.21
CA PRO A 51 27.61 -10.88 7.54
C PRO A 51 28.73 -11.91 7.51
N THR A 52 29.11 -12.35 6.31
CA THR A 52 30.22 -13.27 6.13
C THR A 52 31.48 -12.51 6.49
N LEU A 53 32.02 -12.78 7.69
CA LEU A 53 33.40 -12.47 8.02
C LEU A 53 34.29 -13.15 6.98
N VAL A 54 34.99 -12.34 6.20
CA VAL A 54 35.97 -12.79 5.21
C VAL A 54 37.05 -13.62 5.93
N GLY A 55 37.09 -14.93 5.72
CA GLY A 55 38.19 -15.77 6.24
C GLY A 55 37.98 -17.27 6.47
N GLN A 56 36.80 -17.86 6.26
CA GLN A 56 36.62 -19.32 6.45
C GLN A 56 35.98 -20.00 5.23
N ALA A 57 36.60 -21.09 4.78
CA ALA A 57 36.11 -21.94 3.70
C ALA A 57 34.91 -22.79 4.18
N PRO A 58 33.84 -22.92 3.39
CA PRO A 58 32.71 -23.78 3.74
C PRO A 58 33.03 -25.27 3.51
N PRO A 59 32.40 -26.21 4.26
CA PRO A 59 32.50 -27.63 3.99
C PRO A 59 31.72 -28.01 2.71
N PRO A 60 32.14 -29.06 1.97
CA PRO A 60 31.54 -29.39 0.69
C PRO A 60 30.14 -29.99 0.85
N GLN A 61 29.12 -29.34 0.26
CA GLN A 61 27.81 -29.94 0.00
C GLN A 61 27.81 -30.61 -1.38
N ALA A 62 27.48 -31.89 -1.40
CA ALA A 62 27.33 -32.68 -2.61
C ALA A 62 25.91 -32.51 -3.20
N GLY A 63 25.83 -32.22 -4.50
CA GLY A 63 24.68 -32.55 -5.35
C GLY A 63 23.66 -31.43 -5.59
N VAL A 64 23.95 -30.53 -6.54
CA VAL A 64 22.91 -29.79 -7.30
C VAL A 64 23.37 -29.72 -8.77
N PRO A 65 22.53 -30.04 -9.77
CA PRO A 65 22.89 -29.92 -11.18
C PRO A 65 23.04 -28.44 -11.57
N GLY A 66 24.23 -28.05 -12.05
CA GLY A 66 24.57 -26.67 -12.43
C GLY A 66 23.98 -26.22 -13.77
N ASN A 67 23.64 -24.94 -13.85
CA ASN A 67 23.11 -24.22 -15.01
C ASN A 67 24.16 -24.11 -16.15
N PRO A 68 23.89 -24.56 -17.39
CA PRO A 68 24.89 -24.64 -18.47
C PRO A 68 25.33 -23.28 -19.08
N TYR A 69 24.77 -22.16 -18.64
CA TYR A 69 25.11 -20.82 -19.14
C TYR A 69 25.94 -19.96 -18.17
N ALA A 70 26.32 -20.48 -17.01
CA ALA A 70 27.24 -19.78 -16.11
C ALA A 70 28.69 -20.05 -16.56
N GLN A 71 29.24 -19.18 -17.41
CA GLN A 71 30.69 -19.14 -17.63
C GLN A 71 31.36 -18.66 -16.33
N PRO A 72 32.22 -19.45 -15.68
CA PRO A 72 32.96 -18.97 -14.53
C PRO A 72 33.91 -17.84 -14.97
N PRO A 73 34.12 -16.80 -14.14
CA PRO A 73 35.12 -15.79 -14.45
C PRO A 73 36.49 -16.47 -14.57
N GLN A 74 37.14 -16.31 -15.71
CA GLN A 74 38.54 -16.67 -15.91
C GLN A 74 39.39 -15.78 -15.01
N TYR A 75 39.72 -16.27 -13.82
CA TYR A 75 40.81 -15.71 -13.05
C TYR A 75 42.10 -15.96 -13.81
N GLY A 76 42.72 -14.89 -14.30
CA GLY A 76 44.07 -14.94 -14.86
C GLY A 76 45.04 -15.56 -13.85
N PRO A 77 46.13 -16.20 -14.32
CA PRO A 77 47.06 -16.91 -13.45
C PRO A 77 47.61 -15.97 -12.38
N VAL A 78 47.38 -16.32 -11.13
CA VAL A 78 47.97 -15.66 -9.97
C VAL A 78 49.49 -15.83 -10.08
N PRO A 79 50.30 -14.76 -10.05
CA PRO A 79 51.75 -14.90 -10.09
C PRO A 79 52.21 -15.76 -8.92
N ALA A 80 52.93 -16.85 -9.21
CA ALA A 80 53.56 -17.65 -8.18
C ALA A 80 54.57 -16.77 -7.42
N PRO A 81 54.54 -16.73 -6.08
CA PRO A 81 55.56 -16.00 -5.33
C PRO A 81 56.92 -16.66 -5.55
N PRO A 82 57.99 -15.87 -5.74
CA PRO A 82 59.32 -16.41 -6.01
C PRO A 82 59.82 -17.23 -4.81
N PRO A 83 60.53 -18.35 -5.04
CA PRO A 83 61.13 -19.11 -3.97
C PRO A 83 62.40 -18.39 -3.50
N GLY A 84 62.44 -18.01 -2.23
CA GLY A 84 63.71 -17.80 -1.52
C GLY A 84 63.86 -16.48 -0.78
N GLY A 85 64.36 -16.58 0.45
CA GLY A 85 65.01 -15.49 1.17
C GLY A 85 64.28 -15.04 2.42
N GLY A 86 64.73 -15.52 3.58
CA GLY A 86 64.22 -15.07 4.89
C GLY A 86 64.33 -13.55 5.09
N GLY A 87 63.38 -13.00 5.84
CA GLY A 87 63.47 -11.65 6.43
C GLY A 87 62.52 -10.57 5.89
N GLY A 88 61.72 -10.82 4.84
CA GLY A 88 60.89 -9.77 4.20
C GLY A 88 59.36 -9.94 4.29
N ALA A 89 58.87 -11.15 4.60
CA ALA A 89 57.44 -11.49 4.55
C ALA A 89 56.58 -10.62 5.49
N GLY A 90 57.11 -10.24 6.66
CA GLY A 90 56.41 -9.35 7.59
C GLY A 90 56.15 -7.96 7.02
N ARG A 91 57.05 -7.43 6.19
CA ARG A 91 56.89 -6.09 5.59
C ARG A 91 55.86 -6.10 4.46
N ALA A 92 55.81 -7.15 3.65
CA ALA A 92 54.81 -7.30 2.60
C ALA A 92 53.39 -7.49 3.17
N VAL A 93 53.26 -8.29 4.23
CA VAL A 93 51.98 -8.46 4.95
C VAL A 93 51.53 -7.15 5.62
N LEU A 94 52.46 -6.39 6.19
CA LEU A 94 52.16 -5.06 6.75
C LEU A 94 51.63 -4.10 5.68
N TRP A 95 52.21 -4.07 4.48
CA TRP A 95 51.72 -3.22 3.39
C TRP A 95 50.32 -3.59 2.91
N LEU A 96 49.99 -4.88 2.83
CA LEU A 96 48.63 -5.33 2.52
C LEU A 96 47.63 -4.94 3.61
N ALA A 97 48.00 -5.07 4.89
CA ALA A 97 47.15 -4.66 6.00
C ALA A 97 46.89 -3.15 5.99
N VAL A 98 47.91 -2.34 5.74
CA VAL A 98 47.76 -0.88 5.60
C VAL A 98 46.86 -0.54 4.40
N GLY A 99 47.04 -1.20 3.26
CA GLY A 99 46.18 -1.02 2.08
C GLY A 99 44.71 -1.35 2.38
N ALA A 100 44.45 -2.45 3.07
CA ALA A 100 43.10 -2.84 3.47
C ALA A 100 42.46 -1.83 4.44
N VAL A 101 43.24 -1.29 5.40
CA VAL A 101 42.75 -0.27 6.35
C VAL A 101 42.44 1.04 5.63
N VAL A 102 43.31 1.50 4.73
CA VAL A 102 43.09 2.73 3.96
C VAL A 102 41.89 2.58 3.03
N ALA A 103 41.75 1.45 2.33
CA ALA A 103 40.59 1.17 1.50
C ALA A 103 39.30 1.13 2.33
N SER A 104 39.32 0.51 3.50
CA SER A 104 38.16 0.46 4.40
C SER A 104 37.80 1.83 4.96
N ALA A 105 38.80 2.65 5.30
CA ALA A 105 38.59 4.03 5.75
C ALA A 105 38.03 4.91 4.63
N ALA A 106 38.51 4.73 3.39
CA ALA A 106 37.99 5.46 2.23
C ALA A 106 36.54 5.06 1.90
N TRP A 107 36.20 3.78 1.98
CA TRP A 107 34.82 3.30 1.86
C TRP A 107 33.92 3.83 2.98
N ALA A 108 34.38 3.75 4.24
CA ALA A 108 33.64 4.30 5.37
C ALA A 108 33.42 5.81 5.21
N ALA A 109 34.45 6.57 4.85
CA ALA A 109 34.33 8.00 4.59
C ALA A 109 33.38 8.29 3.42
N GLY A 110 33.42 7.49 2.35
CA GLY A 110 32.47 7.58 1.24
C GLY A 110 31.03 7.34 1.68
N VAL A 111 30.76 6.31 2.48
CA VAL A 111 29.43 6.01 3.03
C VAL A 111 28.95 7.12 3.98
N PHE A 112 29.83 7.67 4.81
CA PHE A 112 29.45 8.77 5.72
C PHE A 112 29.23 10.10 5.00
N LEU A 113 30.00 10.40 3.95
CA LEU A 113 29.82 11.62 3.16
C LEU A 113 28.58 11.55 2.27
N LEU A 114 28.26 10.38 1.72
CA LEU A 114 27.08 10.18 0.87
C LEU A 114 25.80 9.90 1.69
N GLY A 115 25.92 9.25 2.85
CA GLY A 115 24.78 8.96 3.74
C GLY A 115 24.52 10.00 4.82
N GLY A 116 25.43 10.97 5.02
CA GLY A 116 25.36 11.98 6.07
C GLY A 116 24.84 13.35 5.65
N MET A 117 24.63 13.60 4.35
CA MET A 117 23.95 14.81 3.86
C MET A 117 22.44 14.60 3.94
N SER A 118 21.89 14.58 5.16
CA SER A 118 20.43 14.71 5.29
C SER A 118 20.10 16.17 5.02
N ASP A 119 19.67 16.49 3.80
CA ASP A 119 18.87 17.68 3.59
C ASP A 119 17.71 17.62 4.60
N SER A 120 17.45 18.74 5.28
CA SER A 120 16.30 18.83 6.16
C SER A 120 15.04 18.49 5.35
N ALA A 121 14.22 17.55 5.83
CA ALA A 121 13.03 17.10 5.12
C ALA A 121 12.19 18.28 4.63
N ASP A 122 11.86 18.29 3.34
CA ASP A 122 11.02 19.33 2.74
C ASP A 122 9.55 19.05 3.03
N LEU A 123 9.13 19.37 4.26
CA LEU A 123 7.76 19.15 4.72
C LEU A 123 6.79 20.24 4.25
N ARG A 124 7.24 21.26 3.49
CA ARG A 124 6.40 22.33 2.92
C ARG A 124 5.47 23.07 3.91
N GLY A 125 5.78 23.02 5.21
CA GLY A 125 4.94 23.59 6.26
C GLY A 125 3.72 22.76 6.64
N TYR A 126 3.58 21.52 6.13
CA TYR A 126 2.50 20.62 6.54
C TYR A 126 2.70 20.10 7.96
N SER A 127 1.59 19.79 8.62
CA SER A 127 1.53 19.04 9.87
C SER A 127 0.57 17.84 9.76
N ALA A 128 0.92 16.73 10.43
CA ALA A 128 -0.01 15.62 10.66
C ALA A 128 -0.78 15.86 11.96
N PRO A 129 -2.10 16.14 11.91
CA PRO A 129 -2.91 16.30 13.11
C PRO A 129 -3.01 14.96 13.87
N SER A 130 -3.29 14.97 15.17
CA SER A 130 -3.57 13.72 15.89
C SER A 130 -4.94 13.12 15.54
N ASN A 131 -5.83 13.93 14.96
CA ASN A 131 -7.14 13.51 14.48
C ASN A 131 -7.34 14.05 13.06
N MET A 132 -7.14 13.20 12.05
CA MET A 132 -7.33 13.58 10.66
C MET A 132 -8.79 13.86 10.33
N CYS A 133 -9.75 13.18 10.98
CA CYS A 133 -11.18 13.36 10.67
C CYS A 133 -11.71 14.77 11.00
N SER A 134 -11.04 15.51 11.90
CA SER A 134 -11.42 16.89 12.21
C SER A 134 -10.79 17.93 11.27
N ARG A 135 -9.84 17.51 10.42
CA ARG A 135 -9.10 18.38 9.48
C ARG A 135 -9.33 18.03 8.02
N ALA A 136 -9.76 16.79 7.74
CA ALA A 136 -10.13 16.38 6.39
C ALA A 136 -11.37 17.15 5.94
N ASP A 137 -11.23 17.87 4.83
CA ASP A 137 -12.39 18.33 4.08
C ASP A 137 -12.96 17.14 3.30
N TYR A 138 -14.27 17.00 3.35
CA TYR A 138 -15.04 16.06 2.53
C TYR A 138 -16.40 16.68 2.18
N SER A 139 -16.45 18.01 2.12
CA SER A 139 -17.69 18.77 1.96
C SER A 139 -18.33 18.52 0.59
N SER A 140 -17.54 18.22 -0.45
CA SER A 140 -18.07 17.89 -1.77
C SER A 140 -18.88 16.59 -1.79
N PHE A 141 -18.68 15.69 -0.82
CA PHE A 141 -19.48 14.47 -0.68
C PHE A 141 -20.83 14.70 0.02
N LYS A 142 -21.05 15.84 0.68
CA LYS A 142 -22.21 16.03 1.58
C LYS A 142 -23.56 16.21 0.86
N ASP A 143 -23.55 16.63 -0.40
CA ASP A 143 -24.78 16.72 -1.18
C ASP A 143 -25.35 15.33 -1.49
N GLU A 144 -24.48 14.36 -1.75
CA GLU A 144 -24.88 12.96 -1.98
C GLU A 144 -25.06 12.20 -0.65
N TYR A 145 -24.18 12.48 0.32
CA TYR A 145 -24.11 11.77 1.61
C TYR A 145 -24.31 12.76 2.77
N PRO A 146 -25.54 13.27 2.97
CA PRO A 146 -25.80 14.34 3.94
C PRO A 146 -25.80 13.87 5.40
N GLU A 147 -25.92 12.58 5.66
CA GLU A 147 -25.95 12.05 7.02
C GLU A 147 -24.55 12.04 7.62
N SER A 148 -24.41 12.60 8.82
CA SER A 148 -23.12 12.63 9.53
C SER A 148 -22.69 11.24 9.98
N ASP A 149 -21.40 10.92 9.85
CA ASP A 149 -20.83 9.73 10.46
C ASP A 149 -20.54 9.96 11.94
N SER A 150 -21.27 9.26 12.82
CA SER A 150 -21.00 9.26 14.26
C SER A 150 -19.98 8.19 14.67
N SER A 151 -19.44 7.42 13.71
CA SER A 151 -18.60 6.24 13.93
C SER A 151 -17.25 6.32 13.21
N SER A 152 -16.83 7.52 12.80
CA SER A 152 -15.54 7.74 12.15
C SER A 152 -14.39 7.27 13.04
N THR A 153 -13.41 6.59 12.46
CA THR A 153 -12.20 6.14 13.16
C THR A 153 -11.00 6.94 12.71
N HIS A 154 -10.04 7.15 13.61
CA HIS A 154 -8.80 7.83 13.30
C HIS A 154 -7.64 7.16 14.04
N THR A 155 -6.46 7.25 13.44
CA THR A 155 -5.19 6.86 14.06
C THR A 155 -4.13 7.91 13.76
N SER A 156 -3.11 7.98 14.60
CA SER A 156 -1.97 8.86 14.38
C SER A 156 -0.69 8.22 14.87
N LEU A 157 0.39 8.40 14.13
CA LEU A 157 1.75 8.02 14.52
C LEU A 157 2.60 9.28 14.59
N LYS A 158 3.42 9.39 15.64
CA LYS A 158 4.49 10.39 15.75
C LYS A 158 5.80 9.67 15.99
N ASP A 159 6.72 9.79 15.05
CA ASP A 159 8.06 9.26 15.14
C ASP A 159 9.07 10.25 14.52
N LYS A 160 10.34 10.13 14.91
CA LYS A 160 11.44 10.94 14.36
C LYS A 160 11.62 10.77 12.84
N ALA A 161 11.17 9.64 12.28
CA ALA A 161 11.28 9.32 10.86
C ALA A 161 10.00 9.59 10.08
N LEU A 162 8.83 9.43 10.70
CA LEU A 162 7.54 9.49 10.04
C LEU A 162 6.48 9.99 11.03
N ASP A 163 5.71 10.99 10.62
CA ASP A 163 4.42 11.26 11.25
C ASP A 163 3.31 10.79 10.31
N GLU A 164 2.32 10.06 10.83
CA GLU A 164 1.14 9.62 10.08
C GLU A 164 -0.12 10.16 10.76
N SER A 165 -1.10 10.54 9.96
CA SER A 165 -2.47 10.77 10.43
C SER A 165 -3.47 10.17 9.46
N TYR A 166 -4.42 9.42 10.00
CA TYR A 166 -5.40 8.66 9.23
C TYR A 166 -6.81 8.93 9.73
N CYS A 167 -7.76 8.98 8.80
CA CYS A 167 -9.20 9.00 9.04
C CYS A 167 -9.89 7.97 8.17
N SER A 168 -10.90 7.29 8.72
CA SER A 168 -11.87 6.51 7.98
C SER A 168 -13.27 6.92 8.41
N LEU A 169 -14.15 7.16 7.45
CA LEU A 169 -15.53 7.55 7.69
C LEU A 169 -16.52 6.84 6.77
N ASN A 170 -17.73 6.68 7.27
CA ASN A 170 -18.87 6.13 6.56
C ASN A 170 -19.65 7.25 5.86
N LEU A 171 -19.87 7.10 4.57
CA LEU A 171 -20.71 8.00 3.79
C LEU A 171 -22.13 7.43 3.73
N LYS A 172 -23.12 8.23 4.11
CA LYS A 172 -24.51 7.80 4.28
C LYS A 172 -25.48 8.74 3.59
N LYS A 173 -26.42 8.15 2.84
CA LYS A 173 -27.58 8.85 2.27
C LYS A 173 -28.68 8.99 3.33
N THR A 174 -29.60 9.91 3.09
CA THR A 174 -30.75 10.11 3.98
C THR A 174 -31.56 8.83 4.17
N GLY A 175 -31.77 8.46 5.43
CA GLY A 175 -32.53 7.26 5.80
C GLY A 175 -31.71 5.95 5.81
N SER A 176 -30.43 5.98 5.45
CA SER A 176 -29.57 4.79 5.48
C SER A 176 -29.15 4.41 6.91
N SER A 177 -29.45 3.17 7.30
CA SER A 177 -29.01 2.59 8.57
C SER A 177 -27.52 2.21 8.54
N TYR A 178 -27.01 1.80 7.37
CA TYR A 178 -25.62 1.40 7.13
C TYR A 178 -24.90 2.39 6.21
N ALA A 179 -23.58 2.25 6.09
CA ALA A 179 -22.79 3.03 5.15
C ALA A 179 -23.17 2.66 3.70
N ASP A 180 -23.38 3.68 2.86
CA ASP A 180 -23.59 3.53 1.42
C ASP A 180 -22.27 3.55 0.65
N ALA A 181 -21.28 4.25 1.20
CA ALA A 181 -19.91 4.28 0.73
C ALA A 181 -18.95 4.52 1.90
N TYR A 182 -17.65 4.45 1.62
CA TYR A 182 -16.58 4.66 2.58
C TYR A 182 -15.59 5.67 2.01
N LEU A 183 -15.10 6.55 2.88
CA LEU A 183 -14.03 7.48 2.57
C LEU A 183 -12.90 7.26 3.58
N SER A 184 -11.67 7.17 3.10
CA SER A 184 -10.48 7.23 3.95
C SER A 184 -9.53 8.32 3.49
N VAL A 185 -8.82 8.89 4.44
CA VAL A 185 -7.86 9.98 4.22
C VAL A 185 -6.61 9.69 5.02
N GLN A 186 -5.44 9.80 4.41
CA GLN A 186 -4.16 9.64 5.08
C GLN A 186 -3.19 10.75 4.68
N VAL A 187 -2.40 11.22 5.64
CA VAL A 187 -1.23 12.07 5.40
C VAL A 187 -0.02 11.50 6.12
N ASP A 188 1.09 11.42 5.40
CA ASP A 188 2.36 10.94 5.88
C ASP A 188 3.41 12.03 5.67
N LEU A 189 4.08 12.44 6.75
CA LEU A 189 5.20 13.38 6.71
C LEU A 189 6.49 12.60 6.89
N HIS A 190 7.20 12.39 5.80
CA HIS A 190 8.46 11.67 5.80
C HIS A 190 9.55 12.63 6.28
N ARG A 191 10.09 12.39 7.49
CA ARG A 191 11.06 13.30 8.14
C ARG A 191 12.52 12.91 7.89
N LYS A 192 12.75 11.71 7.34
CA LYS A 192 14.09 11.12 7.17
C LYS A 192 14.39 10.56 5.79
N THR A 193 13.37 10.28 4.98
CA THR A 193 13.53 9.70 3.65
C THR A 193 12.66 10.46 2.66
N ASP A 194 13.18 10.70 1.46
CA ASP A 194 12.40 11.25 0.36
C ASP A 194 11.43 10.18 -0.19
N PRO A 195 10.11 10.38 -0.13
CA PRO A 195 9.14 9.41 -0.63
C PRO A 195 9.01 9.45 -2.17
N GLY A 196 9.59 10.44 -2.86
CA GLY A 196 9.35 10.72 -4.28
C GLY A 196 9.54 9.52 -5.22
N PRO A 197 10.72 8.87 -5.24
CA PRO A 197 10.97 7.76 -6.14
C PRO A 197 9.97 6.59 -5.96
N GLU A 198 9.64 6.26 -4.70
CA GLU A 198 8.70 5.18 -4.38
C GLU A 198 7.25 5.59 -4.67
N PHE A 199 6.89 6.83 -4.38
CA PHE A 199 5.57 7.38 -4.68
C PHE A 199 5.29 7.35 -6.18
N THR A 200 6.20 7.90 -7.00
CA THR A 200 6.04 7.87 -8.46
C THR A 200 5.96 6.43 -8.97
N ALA A 201 6.85 5.55 -8.52
CA ALA A 201 6.86 4.16 -8.97
C ALA A 201 5.55 3.42 -8.64
N THR A 202 5.00 3.66 -7.45
CA THR A 202 3.78 3.01 -6.96
C THR A 202 2.53 3.51 -7.69
N TRP A 203 2.34 4.84 -7.73
CA TRP A 203 1.08 5.42 -8.17
C TRP A 203 0.98 5.59 -9.69
N LYS A 204 2.09 5.90 -10.37
CA LYS A 204 2.11 6.00 -11.84
C LYS A 204 1.84 4.65 -12.50
N ASN A 205 2.36 3.58 -11.91
CA ASN A 205 2.30 2.22 -12.47
C ASN A 205 1.27 1.34 -11.73
N TYR A 206 0.30 1.95 -11.04
CA TYR A 206 -0.64 1.20 -10.21
C TYR A 206 -1.40 0.14 -11.03
N GLY A 207 -1.80 0.47 -12.26
CA GLY A 207 -2.47 -0.46 -13.18
C GLY A 207 -1.62 -1.65 -13.63
N ASP A 208 -0.28 -1.54 -13.61
CA ASP A 208 0.62 -2.65 -13.97
C ASP A 208 0.64 -3.75 -12.89
N SER A 209 0.45 -3.35 -11.63
CA SER A 209 0.40 -4.26 -10.48
C SER A 209 -1.03 -4.62 -10.05
N HIS A 210 -2.03 -3.84 -10.47
CA HIS A 210 -3.44 -4.02 -10.13
C HIS A 210 -4.30 -3.96 -11.39
N THR A 211 -4.57 -5.13 -11.98
CA THR A 211 -5.38 -5.26 -13.19
C THR A 211 -6.78 -4.68 -13.00
N GLY A 212 -7.26 -3.94 -14.01
CA GLY A 212 -8.61 -3.37 -14.02
C GLY A 212 -8.73 -2.02 -13.31
N TYR A 213 -7.60 -1.39 -12.98
CA TYR A 213 -7.55 -0.01 -12.52
C TYR A 213 -7.05 0.91 -13.62
N ASP A 214 -7.74 2.03 -13.78
CA ASP A 214 -7.30 3.15 -14.61
C ASP A 214 -6.46 4.11 -13.78
N VAL A 215 -5.36 4.59 -14.35
CA VAL A 215 -4.45 5.55 -13.71
C VAL A 215 -4.36 6.80 -14.57
N SER A 216 -4.61 7.96 -13.98
CA SER A 216 -4.52 9.26 -14.65
C SER A 216 -3.68 10.25 -13.84
N PRO A 217 -2.68 10.92 -14.44
CA PRO A 217 -1.96 11.99 -13.76
C PRO A 217 -2.89 13.19 -13.55
N VAL A 218 -2.81 13.81 -12.37
CA VAL A 218 -3.58 15.00 -12.02
C VAL A 218 -2.63 16.17 -11.86
N LYS A 219 -2.94 17.29 -12.54
CA LYS A 219 -2.13 18.51 -12.49
C LYS A 219 -2.70 19.51 -11.48
N GLY A 220 -1.82 20.32 -10.89
CA GLY A 220 -2.21 21.44 -10.02
C GLY A 220 -2.63 21.02 -8.61
N ILE A 221 -2.12 19.88 -8.12
CA ILE A 221 -2.24 19.42 -6.73
C ILE A 221 -0.89 18.81 -6.35
N GLY A 222 -0.21 19.40 -5.37
CA GLY A 222 1.15 19.02 -4.99
C GLY A 222 2.18 19.15 -6.13
N ASP A 223 3.33 18.52 -5.92
CA ASP A 223 4.39 18.36 -6.94
C ASP A 223 4.00 17.29 -7.98
N GLU A 224 3.35 16.22 -7.54
CA GLU A 224 2.80 15.17 -8.40
C GLU A 224 1.54 14.55 -7.78
N ALA A 225 0.60 14.14 -8.63
CA ALA A 225 -0.61 13.47 -8.20
C ALA A 225 -1.13 12.49 -9.24
N TYR A 226 -1.76 11.41 -8.76
CA TYR A 226 -2.34 10.35 -9.58
C TYR A 226 -3.73 9.99 -9.06
N LEU A 227 -4.69 9.95 -9.98
CA LEU A 227 -6.01 9.42 -9.73
C LEU A 227 -6.05 7.97 -10.22
N VAL A 228 -6.32 7.06 -9.30
CA VAL A 228 -6.50 5.63 -9.55
C VAL A 228 -7.98 5.31 -9.39
N SER A 229 -8.60 4.67 -10.37
CA SER A 229 -10.03 4.35 -10.31
C SER A 229 -10.37 2.99 -10.90
N GLN A 230 -11.48 2.42 -10.44
CA GLN A 230 -12.02 1.17 -10.97
C GLN A 230 -13.55 1.19 -10.87
N ASP A 231 -14.21 0.73 -11.94
CA ASP A 231 -15.65 0.47 -11.95
C ASP A 231 -15.90 -0.97 -12.41
N THR A 232 -16.44 -1.80 -11.52
CA THR A 232 -16.81 -3.19 -11.83
C THR A 232 -18.32 -3.38 -11.95
N THR A 233 -19.09 -2.29 -12.04
CA THR A 233 -20.55 -2.29 -12.06
C THR A 233 -21.14 -2.44 -13.47
N SER A 234 -20.33 -2.21 -14.51
CA SER A 234 -20.78 -2.27 -15.91
C SER A 234 -21.36 -3.65 -16.26
N GLY A 235 -22.63 -3.66 -16.70
CA GLY A 235 -23.33 -4.88 -17.13
C GLY A 235 -23.73 -5.83 -15.98
N SER A 236 -23.64 -5.39 -14.73
CA SER A 236 -23.91 -6.22 -13.55
C SER A 236 -24.84 -5.51 -12.55
N THR A 237 -25.55 -6.29 -11.72
CA THR A 237 -26.35 -5.77 -10.59
C THR A 237 -25.58 -5.75 -9.27
N SER A 238 -24.31 -6.15 -9.32
CA SER A 238 -23.33 -6.13 -8.23
C SER A 238 -21.97 -5.64 -8.72
N GLY A 239 -21.10 -5.19 -7.83
CA GLY A 239 -19.77 -4.72 -8.16
C GLY A 239 -19.29 -3.68 -7.16
N SER A 240 -18.35 -2.87 -7.57
CA SER A 240 -17.79 -1.78 -6.78
C SER A 240 -17.39 -0.61 -7.65
N ARG A 241 -17.42 0.57 -7.05
CA ARG A 241 -16.74 1.76 -7.57
C ARG A 241 -15.67 2.17 -6.58
N TYR A 242 -14.47 2.39 -7.10
CA TYR A 242 -13.32 2.81 -6.31
C TYR A 242 -12.63 3.97 -6.99
N ALA A 243 -12.20 4.95 -6.20
CA ALA A 243 -11.33 6.01 -6.67
C ALA A 243 -10.39 6.45 -5.55
N THR A 244 -9.10 6.64 -5.85
CA THR A 244 -8.11 7.18 -4.93
C THR A 244 -7.33 8.28 -5.61
N LEU A 245 -7.28 9.44 -4.98
CA LEU A 245 -6.36 10.50 -5.35
C LEU A 245 -5.15 10.42 -4.41
N ALA A 246 -4.00 10.10 -4.98
CA ALA A 246 -2.72 10.14 -4.30
C ALA A 246 -1.95 11.41 -4.71
N VAL A 247 -1.37 12.11 -3.75
CA VAL A 247 -0.62 13.36 -3.94
C VAL A 247 0.71 13.28 -3.21
N ARG A 248 1.77 13.79 -3.83
CA ARG A 248 3.02 14.14 -3.14
C ARG A 248 3.30 15.63 -3.30
N ASP A 249 3.70 16.28 -2.22
CA ASP A 249 4.21 17.65 -2.19
C ASP A 249 5.42 17.72 -1.27
N GLY A 250 6.62 17.90 -1.83
CA GLY A 250 7.87 17.71 -1.11
C GLY A 250 8.00 16.28 -0.56
N TRP A 251 8.29 16.17 0.74
CA TRP A 251 8.42 14.92 1.49
C TRP A 251 7.11 14.54 2.22
N VAL A 252 5.97 15.04 1.73
CA VAL A 252 4.64 14.71 2.26
C VAL A 252 3.86 13.92 1.22
N THR A 253 3.27 12.81 1.64
CA THR A 253 2.33 12.04 0.82
C THR A 253 0.94 12.08 1.42
N TYR A 254 -0.06 12.21 0.56
CA TYR A 254 -1.46 12.28 0.95
C TYR A 254 -2.29 11.37 0.06
N THR A 255 -3.25 10.67 0.65
CA THR A 255 -4.24 9.89 -0.10
C THR A 255 -5.65 10.20 0.40
N MET A 256 -6.58 10.27 -0.55
CA MET A 256 -8.02 10.26 -0.26
C MET A 256 -8.67 9.20 -1.14
N SER A 257 -9.32 8.23 -0.51
CA SER A 257 -9.85 7.03 -1.16
C SER A 257 -11.34 6.88 -0.90
N TYR A 258 -12.10 6.72 -1.97
CA TYR A 258 -13.52 6.43 -1.97
C TYR A 258 -13.76 4.97 -2.38
N SER A 259 -14.70 4.29 -1.72
CA SER A 259 -15.23 3.01 -2.19
C SER A 259 -16.73 2.88 -1.94
N ALA A 260 -17.44 2.32 -2.92
CA ALA A 260 -18.83 1.90 -2.77
C ALA A 260 -18.98 0.46 -3.27
N TYR A 261 -19.75 -0.34 -2.53
CA TYR A 261 -19.99 -1.74 -2.84
C TYR A 261 -21.47 -1.97 -3.14
N LEU A 262 -21.71 -2.51 -4.33
CA LEU A 262 -23.02 -2.87 -4.82
C LEU A 262 -23.21 -4.38 -4.68
N SER A 263 -24.19 -4.77 -3.89
CA SER A 263 -24.67 -6.15 -3.86
C SER A 263 -26.04 -6.24 -4.54
N SER A 264 -26.44 -7.43 -5.00
CA SER A 264 -27.80 -7.67 -5.52
C SER A 264 -28.88 -7.46 -4.45
N TYR A 265 -28.53 -7.47 -3.16
CA TYR A 265 -29.43 -7.25 -2.03
C TYR A 265 -29.62 -5.78 -1.65
N ASN A 266 -28.75 -4.88 -2.11
CA ASN A 266 -28.86 -3.45 -1.77
C ASN A 266 -30.12 -2.83 -2.40
N GLN A 267 -30.84 -2.00 -1.64
CA GLN A 267 -31.99 -1.26 -2.20
C GLN A 267 -31.55 -0.09 -3.08
N ASP A 268 -30.41 0.53 -2.73
CA ASP A 268 -29.75 1.50 -3.59
C ASP A 268 -28.75 0.80 -4.52
N LYS A 269 -28.92 1.05 -5.83
CA LYS A 269 -28.08 0.51 -6.90
C LYS A 269 -27.26 1.58 -7.62
N ASN A 270 -27.36 2.83 -7.19
CA ASN A 270 -26.89 3.98 -7.94
C ASN A 270 -25.85 4.74 -7.10
N PRO A 271 -24.60 4.24 -7.00
CA PRO A 271 -23.53 5.08 -6.51
C PRO A 271 -23.28 6.23 -7.51
N PRO A 272 -22.70 7.33 -7.06
CA PRO A 272 -22.25 8.43 -7.91
C PRO A 272 -21.33 7.96 -9.03
N ALA A 273 -21.34 8.66 -10.16
CA ALA A 273 -20.43 8.36 -11.26
C ALA A 273 -18.98 8.61 -10.82
N LEU A 274 -18.03 7.82 -11.33
CA LEU A 274 -16.62 8.01 -10.99
C LEU A 274 -16.09 9.39 -11.37
N THR A 275 -16.66 10.05 -12.39
CA THR A 275 -16.31 11.42 -12.74
C THR A 275 -16.65 12.39 -11.62
N ASP A 276 -17.83 12.26 -11.02
CA ASP A 276 -18.28 13.13 -9.92
C ASP A 276 -17.41 12.89 -8.69
N VAL A 277 -17.20 11.61 -8.31
CA VAL A 277 -16.33 11.23 -7.21
C VAL A 277 -14.91 11.76 -7.42
N SER A 278 -14.37 11.66 -8.64
CA SER A 278 -13.03 12.15 -8.96
C SER A 278 -12.90 13.66 -8.78
N ASP A 279 -13.95 14.42 -9.08
CA ASP A 279 -13.94 15.87 -8.93
C ASP A 279 -14.13 16.29 -7.46
N TRP A 280 -14.92 15.54 -6.69
CA TRP A 280 -15.00 15.70 -5.24
C TRP A 280 -13.66 15.41 -4.57
N LEU A 281 -13.01 14.28 -4.89
CA LEU A 281 -11.69 13.93 -4.39
C LEU A 281 -10.67 15.04 -4.65
N LYS A 282 -10.61 15.58 -5.87
CA LYS A 282 -9.68 16.69 -6.21
C LYS A 282 -9.99 17.96 -5.42
N THR A 283 -11.26 18.31 -5.28
CA THR A 283 -11.70 19.52 -4.58
C THR A 283 -11.36 19.45 -3.10
N ASP A 284 -11.78 18.36 -2.46
CA ASP A 284 -11.63 18.13 -1.04
C ASP A 284 -10.16 17.88 -0.65
N THR A 285 -9.38 17.22 -1.52
CA THR A 285 -7.93 17.08 -1.34
C THR A 285 -7.22 18.43 -1.32
N LYS A 286 -7.53 19.33 -2.27
CA LYS A 286 -6.94 20.68 -2.29
C LYS A 286 -7.29 21.45 -1.01
N ALA A 287 -8.56 21.43 -0.61
CA ALA A 287 -9.01 22.09 0.60
C ALA A 287 -8.35 21.52 1.85
N THR A 288 -8.24 20.19 1.95
CA THR A 288 -7.58 19.51 3.06
C THR A 288 -6.10 19.86 3.13
N LEU A 289 -5.36 19.79 2.01
CA LEU A 289 -3.93 20.12 2.00
C LEU A 289 -3.69 21.56 2.47
N GLU A 290 -4.50 22.53 2.04
CA GLU A 290 -4.38 23.90 2.55
C GLU A 290 -4.65 24.01 4.06
N GLN A 291 -5.58 23.22 4.61
CA GLN A 291 -5.86 23.18 6.06
C GLN A 291 -4.76 22.50 6.89
N LEU A 292 -3.92 21.67 6.27
CA LEU A 292 -2.81 20.96 6.91
C LEU A 292 -1.52 21.78 6.95
N LYS A 293 -1.46 22.92 6.26
CA LYS A 293 -0.33 23.86 6.36
C LYS A 293 -0.46 24.69 7.63
N ASP A 294 0.65 24.85 8.34
CA ASP A 294 0.79 25.70 9.54
C ASP A 294 0.89 27.20 9.20
#